data_AF-A0A851FXE8-F1
#
_entry.id   AF-A0A851FXE8-F1
#
_cell.length_a   1.000
_cell.length_b   1.000
_cell.length_c   1.000
_cell.angle_alpha   90.00
_cell.angle_beta   90.00
_cell.angle_gamma   90.00
#
_symmetry.space_group_name_H-M   'P 1'
#
loop_
_entity.id
_entity.type
_entity.pdbx_description
1 polymer ?
#
loop_
_entity_poly.entity_id
_entity_poly.type
_entity_poly.pdbx_seq_one_letter_code
_entity_poly.pdbx_strand_id
1 'polypeptide(L)'
;MARKKLHRPIAAMAKKIREYRAKKNRPTDSQRFALDYETMRRPMTQKRLPVRAWEDVRNEHRLFALLCRLPRFGLGRTVTRKSWLWAHDEPCYWVITKVKADYTAENMDHGRAWGYLTFRGKTEEEVREIDKVMYHDWRVVPKHEEEAFKKFTPVPEESPQFLPYPPLLRAMILAQWQKEGKPIREPVIDVEKV
;
A
#
# COMPACT_ATOMS: atom_id res chain seq x y z
N MET A 1 -5.04 37.92 -28.78
CA MET A 1 -5.13 37.04 -29.98
C MET A 1 -4.74 35.61 -29.60
N ALA A 2 -5.68 34.77 -29.18
CA ALA A 2 -5.39 33.37 -28.83
C ALA A 2 -5.12 32.58 -30.12
N ARG A 3 -3.91 32.05 -30.31
CA ARG A 3 -3.56 31.19 -31.45
C ARG A 3 -4.49 29.97 -31.46
N LYS A 4 -5.31 29.82 -32.52
CA LYS A 4 -6.13 28.62 -32.73
C LYS A 4 -5.19 27.40 -32.85
N LYS A 5 -5.40 26.37 -32.01
CA LYS A 5 -4.61 25.13 -32.06
C LYS A 5 -4.77 24.48 -33.43
N LEU A 6 -3.66 24.23 -34.13
CA LEU A 6 -3.66 23.51 -35.41
C LEU A 6 -4.25 22.09 -35.19
N HIS A 7 -5.30 21.74 -35.94
CA HIS A 7 -5.89 20.41 -35.88
C HIS A 7 -4.91 19.40 -36.50
N ARG A 8 -4.50 18.39 -35.71
CA ARG A 8 -3.55 17.34 -36.12
C ARG A 8 -4.25 15.97 -36.12
N PRO A 9 -4.94 15.60 -37.22
CA PRO A 9 -5.78 14.39 -37.25
C PRO A 9 -4.96 13.10 -37.10
N ILE A 10 -3.77 13.05 -37.69
CA ILE A 10 -2.87 11.89 -37.59
C ILE A 10 -2.43 11.65 -36.14
N ALA A 11 -2.11 12.72 -35.39
CA ALA A 11 -1.71 12.59 -33.99
C ALA A 11 -2.86 12.08 -33.11
N ALA A 12 -4.10 12.55 -33.37
CA ALA A 12 -5.30 12.07 -32.67
C ALA A 12 -5.57 10.60 -32.98
N MET A 13 -5.47 10.20 -34.25
CA MET A 13 -5.64 8.82 -34.69
C MET A 13 -4.56 7.89 -34.09
N ALA A 14 -3.30 8.30 -34.12
CA ALA A 14 -2.20 7.56 -33.51
C ALA A 14 -2.38 7.37 -32.00
N LYS A 15 -2.86 8.41 -31.28
CA LYS A 15 -3.18 8.31 -29.85
C LYS A 15 -4.28 7.26 -29.61
N LYS A 16 -5.38 7.31 -30.36
CA LYS A 16 -6.48 6.36 -30.25
C LYS A 16 -6.03 4.91 -30.50
N ILE A 17 -5.22 4.69 -31.54
CA ILE A 17 -4.68 3.35 -31.86
C ILE A 17 -3.75 2.86 -30.74
N ARG A 18 -2.88 3.72 -30.20
CA ARG A 18 -1.99 3.35 -29.09
C ARG A 18 -2.76 2.96 -27.85
N GLU A 19 -3.77 3.72 -27.46
CA GLU A 19 -4.63 3.43 -26.31
C GLU A 19 -5.38 2.10 -26.48
N TYR A 20 -5.95 1.87 -27.67
CA TYR A 20 -6.61 0.61 -27.99
C TYR A 20 -5.63 -0.59 -27.89
N ARG A 21 -4.45 -0.47 -28.51
CA ARG A 21 -3.42 -1.52 -28.45
C ARG A 21 -2.92 -1.73 -27.02
N ALA A 22 -2.75 -0.67 -26.24
CA ALA A 22 -2.34 -0.77 -24.84
C ALA A 22 -3.38 -1.48 -23.97
N LYS A 23 -4.68 -1.29 -24.26
CA LYS A 23 -5.77 -2.01 -23.59
C LYS A 23 -5.84 -3.47 -24.01
N LYS A 24 -5.74 -3.75 -25.32
CA LYS A 24 -5.84 -5.10 -25.89
C LYS A 24 -4.63 -5.97 -25.53
N ASN A 25 -3.43 -5.41 -25.64
CA ASN A 25 -2.16 -6.10 -25.36
C ASN A 25 -1.68 -5.84 -23.93
N ARG A 26 -2.60 -5.51 -23.01
CA ARG A 26 -2.24 -5.31 -21.61
C ARG A 26 -1.74 -6.65 -21.06
N PRO A 27 -0.49 -6.74 -20.59
CA PRO A 27 0.03 -7.99 -20.06
C PRO A 27 -0.73 -8.34 -18.77
N THR A 28 -0.97 -9.63 -18.57
CA THR A 28 -1.67 -10.18 -17.40
C THR A 28 -0.84 -10.01 -16.14
N ASP A 29 -1.45 -10.17 -14.97
CA ASP A 29 -0.72 -10.03 -13.70
C ASP A 29 0.26 -11.20 -13.55
N SER A 30 -0.07 -12.39 -14.07
CA SER A 30 0.85 -13.53 -14.20
C SER A 30 2.12 -13.20 -15.00
N GLN A 31 1.98 -12.61 -16.19
CA GLN A 31 3.13 -12.23 -17.03
C GLN A 31 3.97 -11.11 -16.40
N ARG A 32 3.31 -10.11 -15.82
CA ARG A 32 3.99 -8.96 -15.19
C ARG A 32 4.78 -9.37 -13.96
N PHE A 33 4.20 -10.24 -13.14
CA PHE A 33 4.73 -10.58 -11.82
C PHE A 33 5.42 -11.95 -11.75
N ALA A 34 5.53 -12.66 -12.89
CA ALA A 34 6.41 -13.80 -13.04
C ALA A 34 7.82 -13.49 -12.53
N LEU A 35 8.43 -14.49 -11.91
CA LEU A 35 9.73 -14.39 -11.27
C LEU A 35 10.48 -15.70 -11.46
N ASP A 36 11.71 -15.59 -11.93
CA ASP A 36 12.68 -16.67 -11.89
C ASP A 36 13.36 -16.68 -10.52
N TYR A 37 13.20 -17.78 -9.78
CA TYR A 37 13.68 -17.94 -8.40
C TYR A 37 15.19 -18.19 -8.31
N GLU A 38 15.83 -18.61 -9.42
CA GLU A 38 17.28 -18.81 -9.46
C GLU A 38 17.99 -17.46 -9.65
N THR A 39 17.59 -16.69 -10.66
CA THR A 39 18.24 -15.42 -11.01
C THR A 39 17.66 -14.20 -10.29
N MET A 40 16.50 -14.33 -9.64
CA MET A 40 15.71 -13.26 -9.04
C MET A 40 15.33 -12.16 -10.05
N ARG A 41 15.14 -12.53 -11.33
CA ARG A 41 14.77 -11.61 -12.41
C ARG A 41 13.34 -11.86 -12.86
N ARG A 42 12.68 -10.76 -13.27
CA ARG A 42 11.36 -10.84 -13.92
C ARG A 42 11.54 -11.07 -15.41
N PRO A 43 11.08 -12.19 -16.00
CA PRO A 43 11.35 -12.51 -17.41
C PRO A 43 10.89 -11.44 -18.40
N MET A 44 9.74 -10.80 -18.13
CA MET A 44 9.17 -9.77 -19.01
C MET A 44 9.99 -8.47 -19.04
N THR A 45 10.51 -8.03 -17.90
CA THR A 45 11.22 -6.73 -17.80
C THR A 45 12.73 -6.89 -17.71
N GLN A 46 13.22 -8.11 -17.49
CA GLN A 46 14.61 -8.46 -17.22
C GLN A 46 15.22 -7.74 -16.00
N LYS A 47 14.39 -7.05 -15.20
CA LYS A 47 14.81 -6.37 -13.99
C LYS A 47 14.99 -7.37 -12.85
N ARG A 48 16.09 -7.22 -12.13
CA ARG A 48 16.40 -8.00 -10.91
C ARG A 48 15.68 -7.40 -9.71
N LEU A 49 15.22 -8.25 -8.80
CA LEU A 49 14.66 -7.80 -7.53
C LEU A 49 15.74 -7.21 -6.61
N PRO A 50 15.39 -6.26 -5.73
CA PRO A 50 16.29 -5.76 -4.69
C PRO A 50 16.81 -6.91 -3.81
N VAL A 51 18.10 -6.86 -3.44
CA VAL A 51 18.79 -7.93 -2.69
C VAL A 51 18.06 -8.27 -1.38
N ARG A 52 17.56 -7.25 -0.66
CA ARG A 52 16.84 -7.43 0.61
C ARG A 52 15.57 -8.28 0.48
N ALA A 53 14.95 -8.33 -0.70
CA ALA A 53 13.73 -9.10 -0.92
C ALA A 53 13.99 -10.58 -1.24
N TRP A 54 15.23 -10.99 -1.50
CA TRP A 54 15.50 -12.35 -1.99
C TRP A 54 15.25 -13.42 -0.93
N GLU A 55 15.53 -13.12 0.34
CA GLU A 55 15.25 -14.04 1.44
C GLU A 55 13.76 -14.29 1.57
N ASP A 56 12.96 -13.23 1.59
CA ASP A 56 11.50 -13.30 1.66
C ASP A 56 10.91 -14.03 0.45
N VAL A 57 11.44 -13.77 -0.75
CA VAL A 57 11.04 -14.46 -1.98
C VAL A 57 11.21 -15.98 -1.93
N ARG A 58 12.22 -16.46 -1.21
CA ARG A 58 12.50 -17.90 -1.09
C ARG A 58 11.69 -18.56 0.02
N ASN A 59 11.45 -17.85 1.11
CA ASN A 59 10.89 -18.42 2.33
C ASN A 59 9.38 -18.18 2.48
N GLU A 60 8.87 -17.06 1.95
CA GLU A 60 7.48 -16.65 2.12
C GLU A 60 6.67 -16.84 0.83
N HIS A 61 5.36 -16.66 0.96
CA HIS A 61 4.42 -16.88 -0.13
C HIS A 61 3.75 -15.58 -0.59
N ARG A 62 3.32 -15.59 -1.86
CA ARG A 62 2.39 -14.58 -2.38
C ARG A 62 1.02 -14.79 -1.79
N LEU A 63 0.21 -13.74 -1.72
CA LEU A 63 -1.14 -13.83 -1.17
C LEU A 63 -1.97 -14.91 -1.90
N PHE A 64 -2.00 -14.87 -3.24
CA PHE A 64 -2.80 -15.82 -4.03
C PHE A 64 -2.28 -17.26 -3.97
N ALA A 65 -0.97 -17.47 -3.77
CA ALA A 65 -0.44 -18.82 -3.56
C ALA A 65 -1.02 -19.47 -2.29
N LEU A 66 -1.40 -18.66 -1.29
CA LEU A 66 -2.08 -19.11 -0.07
C LEU A 66 -3.60 -19.22 -0.28
N LEU A 67 -4.21 -18.21 -0.91
CA LEU A 67 -5.67 -18.16 -1.07
C LEU A 67 -6.20 -19.24 -2.00
N CYS A 68 -5.49 -19.62 -3.06
CA CYS A 68 -5.95 -20.65 -4.01
C CYS A 68 -6.10 -22.03 -3.38
N ARG A 69 -5.41 -22.29 -2.26
CA ARG A 69 -5.53 -23.54 -1.50
C ARG A 69 -6.73 -23.54 -0.56
N LEU A 70 -7.37 -22.39 -0.36
CA LEU A 70 -8.51 -22.24 0.54
C LEU A 70 -9.83 -22.28 -0.23
N PRO A 71 -10.90 -22.84 0.37
CA PRO A 71 -12.23 -22.77 -0.22
C PRO A 71 -12.64 -21.32 -0.50
N ARG A 72 -13.20 -21.08 -1.69
CA ARG A 72 -13.66 -19.75 -2.14
C ARG A 72 -12.57 -18.67 -2.00
N PHE A 73 -11.30 -19.00 -2.25
CA PHE A 73 -10.16 -18.08 -2.12
C PHE A 73 -10.02 -17.43 -0.72
N GLY A 74 -10.48 -18.10 0.33
CA GLY A 74 -10.31 -17.61 1.70
C GLY A 74 -11.14 -16.36 2.02
N LEU A 75 -12.31 -16.18 1.40
CA LEU A 75 -13.25 -15.13 1.78
C LEU A 75 -13.57 -15.18 3.30
N GLY A 76 -13.51 -14.03 3.95
CA GLY A 76 -13.69 -13.87 5.40
C GLY A 76 -12.48 -14.23 6.25
N ARG A 77 -11.37 -14.72 5.65
CA ARG A 77 -10.15 -15.04 6.41
C ARG A 77 -9.29 -13.81 6.65
N THR A 78 -8.58 -13.85 7.78
CA THR A 78 -7.57 -12.87 8.15
C THR A 78 -6.22 -13.25 7.57
N VAL A 79 -5.62 -12.31 6.85
CA VAL A 79 -4.25 -12.42 6.33
C VAL A 79 -3.39 -11.33 6.91
N THR A 80 -2.16 -11.67 7.23
CA THR A 80 -1.16 -10.73 7.76
C THR A 80 0.11 -10.80 6.91
N ARG A 81 1.08 -9.95 7.23
CA ARG A 81 2.37 -9.87 6.54
C ARG A 81 3.50 -10.08 7.53
N LYS A 82 4.54 -10.82 7.12
CA LYS A 82 5.76 -10.99 7.93
C LYS A 82 6.36 -9.62 8.27
N SER A 83 6.42 -8.70 7.31
CA SER A 83 6.93 -7.35 7.55
C SER A 83 6.19 -6.60 8.67
N TRP A 84 4.89 -6.88 8.85
CA TRP A 84 4.10 -6.24 9.89
C TRP A 84 4.32 -6.89 11.24
N LEU A 85 4.36 -8.22 11.29
CA LEU A 85 4.68 -8.97 12.50
C LEU A 85 6.05 -8.60 13.10
N TRP A 86 7.00 -8.18 12.27
CA TRP A 86 8.33 -7.75 12.71
C TRP A 86 8.44 -6.26 13.03
N ALA A 87 7.56 -5.43 12.47
CA ALA A 87 7.63 -3.98 12.64
C ALA A 87 6.73 -3.46 13.75
N HIS A 88 5.64 -4.17 14.05
CA HIS A 88 4.59 -3.73 14.96
C HIS A 88 4.20 -4.87 15.90
N ASP A 89 4.12 -4.57 17.19
CA ASP A 89 3.54 -5.48 18.18
C ASP A 89 2.00 -5.47 18.10
N GLU A 90 1.42 -4.38 17.59
CA GLU A 90 -0.02 -4.25 17.41
C GLU A 90 -0.52 -5.09 16.21
N PRO A 91 -1.72 -5.68 16.28
CA PRO A 91 -2.20 -6.55 15.22
C PRO A 91 -2.47 -5.75 13.94
N CYS A 92 -1.83 -6.20 12.87
CA CYS A 92 -2.01 -5.70 11.52
C CYS A 92 -2.47 -6.84 10.62
N TYR A 93 -3.66 -6.70 10.05
CA TYR A 93 -4.23 -7.73 9.17
C TYR A 93 -5.24 -7.16 8.19
N TRP A 94 -5.51 -7.93 7.15
CA TRP A 94 -6.61 -7.73 6.24
C TRP A 94 -7.66 -8.81 6.44
N VAL A 95 -8.94 -8.44 6.41
CA VAL A 95 -10.06 -9.38 6.29
C VAL A 95 -10.53 -9.39 4.86
N ILE A 96 -10.40 -10.53 4.17
CA ILE A 96 -10.68 -10.63 2.73
C ILE A 96 -12.19 -10.63 2.48
N THR A 97 -12.68 -9.75 1.62
CA THR A 97 -14.11 -9.63 1.26
C THR A 97 -14.40 -9.98 -0.19
N LYS A 98 -13.46 -9.71 -1.10
CA LYS A 98 -13.61 -10.00 -2.53
C LYS A 98 -12.28 -10.42 -3.12
N VAL A 99 -12.32 -11.37 -4.05
CA VAL A 99 -11.13 -11.85 -4.75
C VAL A 99 -11.43 -11.93 -6.25
N LYS A 100 -10.48 -11.45 -7.05
CA LYS A 100 -10.47 -11.60 -8.50
C LYS A 100 -9.15 -12.24 -8.90
N ALA A 101 -9.17 -13.56 -9.05
CA ALA A 101 -8.01 -14.32 -9.51
C ALA A 101 -7.75 -14.08 -11.01
N ASP A 102 -6.48 -14.18 -11.40
CA ASP A 102 -6.05 -14.21 -12.79
C ASP A 102 -6.12 -15.65 -13.30
N TYR A 103 -7.18 -15.95 -14.07
CA TYR A 103 -7.41 -17.28 -14.64
C TYR A 103 -6.41 -17.67 -15.73
N THR A 104 -5.53 -16.76 -16.15
CA THR A 104 -4.47 -17.07 -17.12
C THR A 104 -3.26 -17.74 -16.49
N ALA A 105 -3.13 -17.68 -15.16
CA ALA A 105 -2.10 -18.39 -14.42
C ALA A 105 -2.53 -19.84 -14.19
N GLU A 106 -1.64 -20.79 -14.53
CA GLU A 106 -1.88 -22.23 -14.35
C GLU A 106 -2.23 -22.59 -12.90
N ASN A 107 -1.52 -21.99 -11.94
CA ASN A 107 -1.72 -22.21 -10.50
C ASN A 107 -2.65 -21.19 -9.84
N MET A 108 -3.27 -20.29 -10.62
CA MET A 108 -4.09 -19.17 -10.14
C MET A 108 -3.40 -18.28 -9.08
N ASP A 109 -2.06 -18.28 -9.06
CA ASP A 109 -1.20 -17.66 -8.04
C ASP A 109 -1.07 -16.13 -8.14
N HIS A 110 -1.92 -15.50 -8.97
CA HIS A 110 -1.96 -14.07 -9.23
C HIS A 110 -3.40 -13.55 -9.23
N GLY A 111 -3.56 -12.26 -8.93
CA GLY A 111 -4.86 -11.61 -8.99
C GLY A 111 -4.92 -10.35 -8.14
N ARG A 112 -6.14 -9.93 -7.83
CA ARG A 112 -6.45 -8.77 -6.98
C ARG A 112 -7.42 -9.17 -5.88
N ALA A 113 -7.19 -8.67 -4.69
CA ALA A 113 -8.04 -8.92 -3.54
C ALA A 113 -8.49 -7.59 -2.93
N TRP A 114 -9.64 -7.61 -2.27
CA TRP A 114 -10.17 -6.49 -1.51
C TRP A 114 -10.51 -6.97 -0.10
N GLY A 115 -10.43 -6.06 0.86
CA GLY A 115 -10.70 -6.37 2.25
C GLY A 115 -10.81 -5.15 3.14
N TYR A 116 -11.10 -5.40 4.41
CA TYR A 116 -10.99 -4.41 5.48
C TYR A 116 -9.57 -4.44 6.05
N LEU A 117 -8.94 -3.27 6.17
CA LEU A 117 -7.64 -3.12 6.80
C LEU A 117 -7.83 -2.86 8.29
N THR A 118 -7.19 -3.66 9.12
CA THR A 118 -6.91 -3.31 10.50
C THR A 118 -5.43 -3.03 10.61
N PHE A 119 -5.05 -1.76 10.82
CA PHE A 119 -3.66 -1.35 10.96
C PHE A 119 -3.41 -0.83 12.38
N ARG A 120 -2.48 -1.47 13.10
CA ARG A 120 -2.15 -1.16 14.50
C ARG A 120 -3.40 -1.10 15.39
N GLY A 121 -4.29 -2.08 15.24
CA GLY A 121 -5.56 -2.17 15.98
C GLY A 121 -6.68 -1.21 15.51
N LYS A 122 -6.41 -0.22 14.65
CA LYS A 122 -7.42 0.67 14.07
C LYS A 122 -8.02 0.01 12.83
N THR A 123 -9.31 -0.31 12.88
CA THR A 123 -10.03 -0.95 11.77
C THR A 123 -10.65 0.11 10.88
N GLU A 124 -10.39 0.02 9.57
CA GLU A 124 -11.04 0.84 8.56
C GLU A 124 -12.44 0.27 8.24
N GLU A 125 -13.45 1.14 8.15
CA GLU A 125 -14.82 0.76 7.82
C GLU A 125 -15.04 0.51 6.32
N GLU A 126 -14.14 1.02 5.47
CA GLU A 126 -14.26 0.89 4.03
C GLU A 126 -13.47 -0.30 3.47
N VAL A 127 -14.06 -0.97 2.49
CA VAL A 127 -13.37 -2.03 1.75
C VAL A 127 -12.39 -1.42 0.76
N ARG A 128 -11.10 -1.73 0.90
CA ARG A 128 -10.03 -1.25 0.02
C ARG A 128 -9.39 -2.38 -0.79
N GLU A 129 -8.79 -2.03 -1.93
CA GLU A 129 -7.96 -2.97 -2.71
C GLU A 129 -6.69 -3.25 -1.89
N ILE A 130 -6.38 -4.53 -1.73
CA ILE A 130 -5.17 -4.95 -1.03
C ILE A 130 -3.99 -4.65 -1.94
N ASP A 131 -3.08 -3.81 -1.45
CA ASP A 131 -1.83 -3.51 -2.15
C ASP A 131 -0.80 -4.63 -1.97
N LYS A 132 0.20 -4.67 -2.86
CA LYS A 132 1.37 -5.56 -2.73
C LYS A 132 1.04 -7.06 -2.64
N VAL A 133 -0.09 -7.47 -3.22
CA VAL A 133 -0.53 -8.87 -3.34
C VAL A 133 0.55 -9.80 -3.91
N MET A 134 1.34 -9.28 -4.86
CA MET A 134 2.40 -10.01 -5.56
C MET A 134 3.69 -10.18 -4.74
N TYR A 135 3.80 -9.59 -3.55
CA TYR A 135 5.00 -9.73 -2.71
C TYR A 135 5.00 -11.08 -2.01
N HIS A 136 6.18 -11.63 -1.77
CA HIS A 136 6.39 -12.84 -0.98
C HIS A 136 6.56 -12.44 0.48
N ASP A 137 5.46 -12.14 1.15
CA ASP A 137 5.46 -11.59 2.51
C ASP A 137 4.18 -11.96 3.27
N TRP A 138 3.27 -12.69 2.62
CA TRP A 138 1.94 -12.94 3.14
C TRP A 138 1.91 -14.22 3.98
N ARG A 139 1.12 -14.18 5.05
CA ARG A 139 0.81 -15.32 5.91
C ARG A 139 -0.68 -15.33 6.22
N VAL A 140 -1.29 -16.51 6.26
CA VAL A 140 -2.68 -16.69 6.67
C VAL A 140 -2.71 -16.97 8.17
N VAL A 141 -3.53 -16.24 8.91
CA VAL A 141 -3.72 -16.50 10.34
C VAL A 141 -4.61 -17.75 10.49
N PRO A 142 -4.18 -18.80 11.21
CA PRO A 142 -5.00 -19.98 11.48
C PRO A 142 -6.28 -19.64 12.25
N LYS A 143 -7.39 -20.32 11.95
CA LYS A 143 -8.73 -20.01 12.52
C LYS A 143 -8.77 -19.95 14.04
N HIS A 144 -8.04 -20.85 14.70
CA HIS A 144 -8.01 -20.94 16.16
C HIS A 144 -7.21 -19.81 16.82
N GLU A 145 -6.31 -19.15 16.07
CA GLU A 145 -5.53 -18.01 16.54
C GLU A 145 -6.18 -16.66 16.18
N GLU A 146 -7.18 -16.64 15.29
CA GLU A 146 -7.80 -15.39 14.82
C GLU A 146 -8.40 -14.57 15.97
N GLU A 147 -9.02 -15.21 16.94
CA GLU A 147 -9.59 -14.52 18.10
C GLU A 147 -8.51 -13.94 19.03
N ALA A 148 -7.42 -14.67 19.23
CA ALA A 148 -6.29 -14.20 20.03
C ALA A 148 -5.58 -13.03 19.33
N PHE A 149 -5.41 -13.12 18.01
CA PHE A 149 -4.77 -12.09 17.21
C PHE A 149 -5.58 -10.78 17.13
N LYS A 150 -6.92 -10.88 17.18
CA LYS A 150 -7.81 -9.71 17.18
C LYS A 150 -7.90 -9.01 18.54
N LYS A 151 -7.57 -9.70 19.63
CA LYS A 151 -7.61 -9.11 20.97
C LYS A 151 -6.48 -8.10 21.09
N PHE A 152 -6.84 -6.82 21.04
CA PHE A 152 -5.93 -5.72 21.24
C PHE A 152 -6.55 -4.69 22.17
N THR A 153 -5.80 -4.34 23.21
CA THR A 153 -6.11 -3.21 24.09
C THR A 153 -5.46 -1.97 23.50
N PRO A 154 -6.25 -1.00 22.98
CA PRO A 154 -5.68 0.22 22.44
C PRO A 154 -4.95 0.98 23.53
N VAL A 155 -3.64 1.13 23.36
CA VAL A 155 -2.84 2.02 24.21
C VAL A 155 -3.16 3.45 23.80
N PRO A 156 -3.52 4.35 24.74
CA PRO A 156 -3.70 5.76 24.44
C PRO A 156 -2.42 6.33 23.81
N GLU A 157 -2.50 6.84 22.58
CA GLU A 157 -1.39 7.52 21.94
C GLU A 157 -1.29 8.95 22.52
N GLU A 158 -0.33 9.19 23.41
CA GLU A 158 0.00 10.55 23.88
C GLU A 158 0.83 11.27 22.82
N SER A 159 0.18 11.89 21.84
CA SER A 159 0.85 12.78 20.88
C SER A 159 1.05 14.18 21.47
N PRO A 160 2.24 14.79 21.36
CA PRO A 160 2.45 16.17 21.82
C PRO A 160 1.59 17.12 21.00
N GLN A 161 0.70 17.85 21.67
CA GLN A 161 -0.23 18.80 21.02
C GLN A 161 0.48 20.05 20.49
N PHE A 162 1.58 20.45 21.13
CA PHE A 162 2.27 21.70 20.84
C PHE A 162 3.75 21.45 20.55
N LEU A 163 4.23 21.97 19.42
CA LEU A 163 5.66 21.97 19.06
C LEU A 163 6.20 23.41 18.97
N PRO A 164 7.46 23.64 19.37
CA PRO A 164 8.08 24.94 19.19
C PRO A 164 8.33 25.23 17.70
N TYR A 165 8.20 26.50 17.30
CA TYR A 165 8.59 26.91 15.95
C TYR A 165 10.11 26.75 15.73
N PRO A 166 10.54 26.42 14.51
CA PRO A 166 11.95 26.45 14.13
C PRO A 166 12.60 27.82 14.42
N PRO A 167 13.91 27.87 14.72
CA PRO A 167 14.57 29.07 15.28
C PRO A 167 14.35 30.36 14.49
N LEU A 168 14.41 30.29 13.15
CA LEU A 168 14.22 31.46 12.28
C LEU A 168 12.78 31.99 12.34
N LEU A 169 11.79 31.11 12.19
CA LEU A 169 10.37 31.49 12.22
C LEU A 169 9.98 32.04 13.59
N ARG A 170 10.48 31.42 14.67
CA ARG A 170 10.33 31.93 16.04
C ARG A 170 10.83 33.37 16.15
N ALA A 171 12.05 33.65 15.67
CA ALA A 171 12.63 34.99 15.73
C ALA A 171 11.85 36.02 14.89
N MET A 172 11.38 35.64 13.70
CA MET A 172 10.56 36.51 12.84
C MET A 172 9.22 36.88 13.49
N ILE A 173 8.53 35.89 14.07
CA ILE A 173 7.25 36.10 14.76
C ILE A 173 7.43 37.02 15.97
N LEU A 174 8.47 36.78 16.77
CA LEU A 174 8.78 37.63 17.93
C LEU A 174 9.09 39.08 17.51
N ALA A 175 9.89 39.27 16.46
CA ALA A 175 10.21 40.59 15.93
C ALA A 175 8.96 41.32 15.38
N GLN A 176 8.02 40.59 14.78
CA GLN A 176 6.75 41.17 14.32
C GLN A 176 5.84 41.59 15.47
N TRP A 177 5.69 40.76 16.50
CA TRP A 177 4.88 41.09 17.69
C TRP A 177 5.44 42.28 18.47
N GLN A 178 6.78 42.39 18.55
CA GLN A 178 7.44 43.57 19.11
C GLN A 178 7.11 44.84 18.33
N LYS A 179 7.09 44.78 16.99
CA LYS A 179 6.67 45.91 16.15
C LYS A 179 5.19 46.28 16.30
N GLU A 180 4.34 45.28 16.50
CA GLU A 180 2.88 45.47 16.64
C GLU A 180 2.44 45.82 18.07
N GLY A 181 3.37 45.87 19.04
CA GLY A 181 3.07 46.17 20.44
C GLY A 181 2.26 45.08 21.17
N LYS A 182 2.28 43.83 20.66
CA LYS A 182 1.55 42.70 21.24
C LYS A 182 2.34 42.04 22.38
N PRO A 183 1.67 41.41 23.37
CA PRO A 183 2.34 40.71 24.46
C PRO A 183 3.21 39.56 23.92
N ILE A 184 4.46 39.50 24.40
CA ILE A 184 5.45 38.51 23.97
C ILE A 184 5.16 37.18 24.67
N ARG A 185 4.56 36.24 23.95
CA ARG A 185 4.40 34.83 24.36
C ARG A 185 5.32 33.94 23.53
N GLU A 186 5.63 32.73 24.00
CA GLU A 186 6.30 31.75 23.13
C GLU A 186 5.35 31.28 22.01
N PRO A 187 5.73 31.44 20.73
CA PRO A 187 4.94 30.93 19.64
C PRO A 187 5.06 29.40 19.62
N VAL A 188 3.92 28.71 19.57
CA VAL A 188 3.83 27.25 19.47
C VAL A 188 2.97 26.87 18.27
N ILE A 189 3.34 25.78 17.60
CA ILE A 189 2.59 25.14 16.53
C ILE A 189 1.64 24.14 17.19
N ASP A 190 0.34 24.33 16.98
CA ASP A 190 -0.69 23.37 17.34
C ASP A 190 -0.74 22.27 16.26
N VAL A 191 -0.28 21.07 16.61
CA VAL A 191 -0.08 19.97 15.65
C VAL A 191 -1.41 19.29 15.30
N GLU A 192 -2.45 19.42 16.14
CA GLU A 192 -3.75 18.77 15.90
C GLU A 192 -4.56 19.46 14.79
N LYS A 193 -4.24 20.72 14.46
CA LYS A 193 -5.00 21.56 13.52
C LYS A 193 -4.33 21.77 12.16
N VAL A 194 -3.13 21.21 11.95
CA VAL A 194 -2.36 21.31 10.70
C VAL A 194 -2.68 20.11 9.82
#